data_AF-A0A1H6ART3-F1
#
_entry.id   AF-A0A1H6ART3-F1
#
_cell.length_a   1.000
_cell.length_b   1.000
_cell.length_c   1.000
_cell.angle_alpha   90.00
_cell.angle_beta   90.00
_cell.angle_gamma   90.00
#
_symmetry.space_group_name_H-M   'P 1'
#
loop_
_entity.id
_entity.type
_entity.pdbx_description
1 polymer ?
#
loop_
_entity_poly.entity_id
_entity_poly.type
_entity_poly.pdbx_seq_one_letter_code
_entity_poly.pdbx_strand_id
1 'polypeptide(L)' 'MKISTHINSKTENDLIVKLVGMGEQTIYKLADIASITKLSESLMPAFPLSEQELVDLVSYLEGLK' A
#
# COMPACT_ATOMS: atom_id res chain seq x y z
N MET A 1 21.49 -5.34 -1.99
CA MET A 1 20.16 -5.89 -2.36
C MET A 1 19.17 -4.74 -2.39
N LYS A 2 18.36 -4.60 -3.44
CA LYS A 2 17.32 -3.56 -3.56
C LYS A 2 15.95 -4.23 -3.45
N ILE A 3 15.04 -3.65 -2.69
CA ILE A 3 13.71 -4.23 -2.41
C ILE A 3 12.66 -3.17 -2.70
N SER A 4 11.63 -3.52 -3.48
CA SER A 4 10.47 -2.67 -3.76
C SER A 4 9.34 -3.04 -2.83
N THR A 5 8.90 -2.10 -1.98
CA THR A 5 7.92 -2.36 -0.92
C THR A 5 6.91 -1.23 -0.79
N HIS A 6 5.69 -1.54 -0.34
CA HIS A 6 4.75 -0.51 0.09
C HIS A 6 5.07 -0.08 1.52
N ILE A 7 5.17 1.22 1.77
CA ILE A 7 5.44 1.75 3.11
C ILE A 7 4.11 1.94 3.82
N ASN A 8 3.89 1.21 4.92
CA ASN A 8 2.69 1.35 5.74
C ASN A 8 2.85 2.47 6.77
N SER A 9 4.02 2.54 7.41
CA SER A 9 4.30 3.53 8.45
C SER A 9 5.80 3.77 8.58
N LYS A 10 6.16 4.97 9.00
CA LYS A 10 7.54 5.36 9.33
C LYS A 10 7.53 6.06 10.67
N THR A 11 8.25 5.50 11.64
CA THR A 11 8.50 6.10 12.96
C THR A 11 9.92 6.64 13.02
N GLU A 12 10.34 7.16 14.17
CA GLU A 12 11.69 7.69 14.37
C GLU A 12 12.79 6.64 14.18
N ASN A 13 12.51 5.38 14.53
CA ASN A 13 13.51 4.30 14.53
C ASN A 13 13.19 3.19 13.53
N ASP A 14 11.93 3.06 13.12
CA ASP A 14 11.44 1.90 12.37
C ASP A 14 10.73 2.33 11.09
N LEU A 15 10.94 1.52 10.05
CA LEU A 15 10.22 1.57 8.80
C LEU A 15 9.38 0.29 8.69
N ILE A 16 8.07 0.44 8.74
CA ILE A 16 7.11 -0.65 8.62
C ILE A 16 6.65 -0.72 7.17
N VAL A 17 6.97 -1.82 6.51
CA VAL A 17 6.63 -2.03 5.10
C VAL A 17 5.85 -3.31 4.90
N LYS A 18 5.07 -3.36 3.83
CA LYS A 18 4.45 -4.57 3.31
C LYS A 18 5.18 -4.97 2.03
N LEU A 19 5.75 -6.17 2.03
CA LEU A 19 6.38 -6.77 0.87
C LEU A 19 5.29 -7.26 -0.10
N VAL A 20 5.55 -7.10 -1.41
CA VAL A 20 4.62 -7.59 -2.44
C VAL A 20 4.54 -9.11 -2.35
N GLY A 21 3.32 -9.65 -2.26
CA GLY A 21 3.08 -11.09 -2.12
C GLY A 21 3.13 -11.62 -0.68
N MET A 22 3.44 -10.79 0.32
CA MET A 22 3.41 -11.20 1.73
C MET A 22 2.20 -10.62 2.46
N GLY A 23 1.54 -11.48 3.26
CA GLY A 23 0.41 -11.06 4.10
C GLY A 23 0.85 -10.23 5.31
N GLU A 24 2.02 -10.54 5.85
CA GLU A 24 2.57 -9.95 7.07
C GLU A 24 3.39 -8.68 6.80
N GLN A 25 3.47 -7.81 7.80
CA GLN A 25 4.28 -6.60 7.77
C GLN A 25 5.71 -6.91 8.19
N THR A 26 6.69 -6.30 7.52
CA THR A 26 8.11 -6.40 7.86
C THR A 26 8.59 -5.07 8.43
N ILE A 27 9.31 -5.13 9.54
CA ILE A 27 9.85 -3.96 10.23
C ILE A 27 11.35 -3.90 9.98
N TYR A 28 11.81 -2.78 9.43
CA TYR A 28 13.23 -2.49 9.22
C TYR A 28 13.66 -1.36 10.14
N LYS A 29 14.82 -1.51 10.79
CA LYS A 29 15.41 -0.40 11.55
C LYS A 29 15.97 0.64 10.58
N LEU A 30 15.70 1.92 10.82
CA LEU A 30 16.20 3.01 9.96
C LEU A 30 17.72 3.09 9.93
N ALA A 31 18.40 2.66 11.01
CA ALA A 31 19.86 2.58 11.07
C ALA A 31 20.46 1.60 10.04
N ASP A 32 19.69 0.57 9.64
CA ASP A 32 20.13 -0.46 8.71
C ASP A 32 19.79 -0.10 7.24
N ILE A 33 19.11 1.03 7.02
CA ILE A 33 18.67 1.46 5.69
C ILE A 33 19.66 2.47 5.11
N ALA A 34 20.39 2.05 4.07
CA ALA A 34 21.37 2.90 3.39
C ALA A 34 20.73 4.05 2.59
N SER A 35 19.58 3.82 1.95
CA SER A 35 18.89 4.83 1.13
C SER A 35 17.44 4.42 0.85
N ILE A 36 16.55 5.41 0.75
CA ILE A 36 15.14 5.23 0.38
C ILE A 36 14.87 6.04 -0.87
N THR A 37 14.45 5.39 -1.96
CA THR A 37 14.03 6.05 -3.20
C THR A 37 12.54 5.86 -3.38
N LYS A 38 11.79 6.96 -3.45
CA LYS A 38 10.35 6.93 -3.71
C LYS A 38 10.12 6.68 -5.20
N LEU A 39 9.43 5.59 -5.52
CA LEU A 39 8.90 5.34 -6.86
C LEU A 39 7.59 6.13 -7.02
N SER A 40 7.42 6.81 -8.15
CA SER A 40 6.19 7.54 -8.49
C SER A 40 5.06 6.63 -8.93
N GLU A 41 5.39 5.42 -9.39
CA GLU A 41 4.43 4.41 -9.81
C GLU A 41 3.89 3.64 -8.60
N SER A 42 2.57 3.45 -8.57
CA SER A 42 1.93 2.65 -7.54
C SER A 42 2.19 1.17 -7.79
N LEU A 43 2.59 0.45 -6.75
CA LEU A 43 2.67 -1.02 -6.76
C LEU A 43 1.30 -1.67 -6.51
N MET A 44 0.26 -0.89 -6.21
CA MET A 44 -1.10 -1.41 -6.16
C MET A 44 -1.62 -1.60 -7.59
N PRO A 45 -2.29 -2.73 -7.89
CA PRO A 45 -2.98 -2.87 -9.15
C PRO A 45 -4.01 -1.74 -9.30
N ALA A 46 -4.30 -1.38 -10.55
CA ALA A 46 -5.41 -0.48 -10.83
C ALA A 46 -6.68 -1.02 -10.15
N PHE A 47 -7.41 -0.12 -9.49
CA PHE A 47 -8.67 -0.52 -8.87
C PHE A 47 -9.60 -1.05 -9.97
N PRO A 48 -10.26 -2.20 -9.77
CA PRO A 48 -10.94 -2.90 -10.85
C PRO A 48 -12.24 -2.22 -11.31
N LEU A 49 -12.72 -1.23 -10.54
CA LEU A 49 -13.92 -0.46 -10.86
C LEU A 49 -13.55 0.95 -11.30
N SER A 50 -14.27 1.43 -12.30
CA SER A 50 -14.33 2.85 -12.65
C SER A 50 -15.04 3.66 -11.55
N GLU A 51 -14.89 4.99 -11.61
CA GLU A 51 -15.59 5.89 -10.68
C GLU A 51 -17.12 5.73 -10.75
N GLN A 52 -17.68 5.51 -11.94
CA GLN A 52 -19.12 5.29 -12.09
C GLN A 52 -19.57 4.00 -11.42
N GLU A 53 -18.83 2.90 -11.62
CA GLU A 53 -19.15 1.61 -11.00
C GLU A 53 -19.04 1.65 -9.48
N LEU A 54 -18.15 2.48 -8.94
CA LEU A 54 -18.07 2.74 -7.50
C LEU A 54 -19.32 3.45 -6.97
N VAL A 55 -19.79 4.49 -7.66
CA VAL A 55 -21.02 5.22 -7.29
C VAL A 55 -22.24 4.31 -7.38
N ASP A 56 -22.31 3.49 -8.43
CA ASP A 56 -23.41 2.54 -8.64
C ASP A 56 -23.41 1.46 -7.55
N LEU A 57 -22.23 0.96 -7.15
CA LEU A 57 -22.08 0.01 -6.06
C LEU A 57 -22.56 0.59 -4.73
N VAL A 58 -22.15 1.82 -4.39
CA VAL A 58 -22.61 2.50 -3.18
C VAL A 58 -24.13 2.64 -3.19
N SER A 59 -24.70 3.13 -4.30
CA SER A 59 -26.14 3.31 -4.47
C SER A 59 -26.91 1.99 -4.32
N TYR A 60 -26.38 0.90 -4.90
CA TYR A 60 -26.96 -0.44 -4.77
C TYR A 60 -26.96 -0.92 -3.31
N LEU A 61 -25.82 -0.80 -2.62
CA LEU A 61 -25.67 -1.22 -1.22
C LEU A 61 -26.58 -0.41 -0.28
N GLU A 62 -26.77 0.88 -0.54
CA GLU A 62 -27.70 1.72 0.21
C GLU A 62 -29.17 1.29 0.04
N GLY A 63 -29.54 0.79 -1.14
CA GLY A 63 -30.89 0.30 -1.47
C GLY A 63 -31.23 -1.08 -0.91
N LEU A 64 -30.26 -1.80 -0.34
CA LEU A 64 -30.47 -3.12 0.30
C LEU A 64 -30.88 -3.01 1.79
N LYS A 65 -31.19 -1.80 2.29
CA LYS A 65 -31.71 -1.57 3.65
C LYS A 65 -33.15 -2.05 3.83
#